data_AF-A0A414HV89-F1
#
_entry.id   AF-A0A414HV89-F1
#
_cell.length_a   1.000
_cell.length_b   1.000
_cell.length_c   1.000
_cell.angle_alpha   90.00
_cell.angle_beta   90.00
_cell.angle_gamma   90.00
#
_symmetry.space_group_name_H-M   'P 1'
#
loop_
_entity.id
_entity.type
_entity.pdbx_description
1 polymer ?
#
loop_
_entity_poly.entity_id
_entity_poly.type
_entity_poly.pdbx_seq_one_letter_code
_entity_poly.pdbx_strand_id
1 'polypeptide(L)' 'MSIHIKLAATATGDAITAISTTVKVAKDADVEIDLLIQNINIRVRPTSDVQDIIEIYRLKSNKDKNEETGRVKGHHCSH' A
#
# COMPACT_ATOMS: atom_id res chain seq x y z
N MET A 1 -6.50 -25.11 -4.24
CA MET A 1 -5.07 -25.46 -4.20
C MET A 1 -4.42 -24.57 -3.14
N SER A 2 -3.58 -25.09 -2.26
CA SER A 2 -2.88 -24.27 -1.27
C SER A 2 -1.52 -23.85 -1.82
N ILE A 3 -1.25 -22.55 -1.85
CA ILE A 3 0.08 -22.01 -2.18
C ILE A 3 0.97 -22.01 -0.93
N HIS A 4 2.19 -22.54 -1.05
CA HIS A 4 3.18 -22.62 0.04
C HIS A 4 4.21 -21.47 0.00
N ILE A 5 3.92 -20.42 -0.76
CA ILE A 5 4.82 -19.30 -1.00
C ILE A 5 4.14 -17.99 -0.63
N LYS A 6 4.93 -16.99 -0.23
CA LYS A 6 4.48 -15.62 -0.01
C LYS A 6 4.84 -14.78 -1.23
N LEU A 7 3.85 -14.08 -1.80
CA LEU A 7 4.07 -13.17 -2.92
C LEU A 7 4.21 -11.74 -2.42
N ALA A 8 5.24 -11.06 -2.94
CA ALA A 8 5.46 -9.64 -2.73
C ALA A 8 5.72 -8.97 -4.07
N ALA A 9 5.13 -7.78 -4.25
CA ALA A 9 5.29 -6.98 -5.45
C ALA A 9 5.69 -5.54 -5.06
N THR A 10 6.50 -4.90 -5.91
CA THR A 10 6.86 -3.49 -5.76
C THR A 10 6.37 -2.73 -6.98
N ALA A 11 5.64 -1.63 -6.77
CA ALA A 11 5.18 -0.78 -7.85
C ALA A 11 6.33 0.04 -8.43
N THR A 12 6.47 0.00 -9.75
CA THR A 12 7.50 0.74 -10.51
C THR A 12 6.96 1.97 -11.25
N GLY A 13 5.64 2.20 -11.21
CA GLY A 13 4.97 3.28 -11.93
C GLY A 13 3.77 3.84 -11.18
N ASP A 14 2.71 4.16 -11.91
CA ASP A 14 1.47 4.71 -11.34
C ASP A 14 0.87 3.77 -10.26
N ALA A 15 0.55 4.36 -9.11
CA ALA A 15 0.04 3.65 -7.95
C ALA A 15 -1.29 2.95 -8.25
N ILE A 16 -2.20 3.61 -8.97
CA ILE A 16 -3.54 3.09 -9.25
C ILE A 16 -3.47 1.90 -10.19
N THR A 17 -2.64 2.00 -11.23
CA THR A 17 -2.37 0.93 -12.20
C THR A 17 -1.69 -0.25 -11.51
N ALA A 18 -0.73 -0.01 -10.63
CA ALA A 18 -0.07 -1.06 -9.85
C ALA A 18 -1.06 -1.80 -8.94
N ILE A 19 -1.96 -1.07 -8.25
CA ILE A 19 -3.03 -1.65 -7.43
C ILE A 19 -3.96 -2.51 -8.29
N SER A 20 -4.49 -1.96 -9.38
CA SER A 20 -5.43 -2.66 -10.26
C SER A 20 -4.82 -3.94 -10.84
N THR A 21 -3.57 -3.87 -11.28
CA THR A 21 -2.82 -5.03 -11.79
C THR A 21 -2.62 -6.08 -10.70
N THR A 22 -2.24 -5.66 -9.49
CA THR A 22 -2.02 -6.60 -8.38
C THR A 22 -3.31 -7.27 -7.93
N VAL A 23 -4.42 -6.55 -7.87
CA VAL A 23 -5.75 -7.12 -7.58
C VAL A 23 -6.14 -8.16 -8.62
N LYS A 24 -5.88 -7.88 -9.90
CA LYS A 24 -6.12 -8.85 -10.97
C LYS A 24 -5.29 -10.12 -10.79
N VAL A 25 -3.98 -9.99 -10.55
CA VAL A 25 -3.08 -11.15 -10.33
C VAL A 25 -3.49 -11.94 -9.07
N ALA A 26 -3.85 -11.25 -7.99
CA ALA A 26 -4.32 -11.88 -6.76
C ALA A 26 -5.59 -12.71 -7.00
N LYS A 27 -6.55 -12.16 -7.78
CA LYS A 27 -7.79 -12.85 -8.18
C LYS A 27 -7.52 -14.05 -9.08
N ASP A 28 -6.72 -13.85 -10.12
CA ASP A 28 -6.44 -14.89 -11.12
C ASP A 28 -5.69 -16.08 -10.51
N ALA A 29 -4.77 -15.82 -9.57
CA ALA A 29 -4.00 -16.86 -8.89
C ALA A 29 -4.65 -17.39 -7.60
N ASP A 30 -5.70 -16.73 -7.08
CA ASP A 30 -6.33 -17.00 -5.78
C ASP A 30 -5.32 -16.91 -4.60
N VAL A 31 -4.57 -15.80 -4.54
CA VAL A 31 -3.45 -15.60 -3.61
C VAL A 31 -3.43 -14.22 -2.95
N GLU A 32 -2.90 -14.13 -1.73
CA GLU A 32 -2.58 -12.84 -1.09
C GLU A 32 -1.22 -12.31 -1.59
N ILE A 33 -1.16 -11.00 -1.89
CA ILE A 33 0.05 -10.32 -2.36
C ILE A 33 0.32 -9.10 -1.47
N ASP A 34 1.51 -9.01 -0.88
CA ASP A 34 1.96 -7.78 -0.22
C ASP A 34 2.57 -6.84 -1.28
N LEU A 35 1.93 -5.69 -1.50
CA LEU A 35 2.29 -4.68 -2.48
C LEU A 35 2.95 -3.47 -1.83
N LEU A 36 4.15 -3.12 -2.29
CA LEU A 36 4.88 -1.91 -1.88
C LEU A 36 4.71 -0.81 -2.94
N ILE A 37 4.06 0.29 -2.59
CA ILE A 37 3.88 1.48 -3.45
C ILE A 37 4.34 2.71 -2.69
N GLN A 38 5.31 3.47 -3.22
CA GLN A 38 5.78 4.72 -2.58
C GLN A 38 6.10 4.56 -1.08
N ASN A 39 6.81 3.48 -0.73
CA ASN A 39 7.16 3.12 0.65
C ASN A 39 5.97 2.72 1.55
N ILE A 40 4.76 2.60 0.99
CA ILE A 40 3.55 2.15 1.68
C ILE A 40 3.32 0.67 1.36
N ASN A 41 3.26 -0.17 2.38
CA ASN A 41 2.91 -1.58 2.23
C ASN A 41 1.39 -1.79 2.39
N ILE A 42 0.80 -2.47 1.40
CA ILE A 42 -0.62 -2.78 1.30
C ILE A 42 -0.78 -4.26 0.98
N ARG A 43 -1.61 -4.96 1.73
CA ARG A 43 -1.97 -6.35 1.44
C ARG A 43 -3.19 -6.41 0.53
N VAL A 44 -3.05 -7.10 -0.59
CA VAL A 44 -4.12 -7.34 -1.55
C VAL A 44 -4.57 -8.79 -1.41
N ARG A 45 -5.87 -9.00 -1.19
CA ARG A 45 -6.48 -10.34 -1.09
C ARG A 45 -7.17 -10.70 -2.40
N PRO A 46 -7.35 -11.99 -2.71
CA PRO A 46 -8.09 -12.41 -3.90
C PRO A 46 -9.54 -11.90 -3.88
N THR A 47 -10.13 -11.76 -2.70
CA THR A 47 -11.50 -11.24 -2.53
C THR A 47 -11.59 -9.70 -2.49
N SER A 48 -10.47 -8.98 -2.59
CA SER A 48 -10.46 -7.51 -2.50
C SER A 48 -11.06 -6.84 -3.73
N ASP A 49 -11.75 -5.72 -3.54
CA ASP A 49 -12.11 -4.81 -4.63
C ASP A 49 -10.99 -3.80 -4.91
N VAL A 50 -10.89 -3.36 -6.17
CA VAL A 50 -9.88 -2.38 -6.58
C VAL A 50 -10.10 -1.02 -5.88
N GLN A 51 -11.33 -0.56 -5.74
CA GLN A 51 -11.65 0.73 -5.10
C GLN A 51 -11.28 0.72 -3.61
N ASP A 52 -11.54 -0.39 -2.91
CA ASP A 52 -11.17 -0.53 -1.49
C ASP A 52 -9.64 -0.41 -1.31
N ILE A 53 -8.85 -1.08 -2.15
CA ILE A 53 -7.39 -1.03 -2.06
C ILE A 53 -6.87 0.38 -2.40
N ILE A 54 -7.48 1.06 -3.38
CA ILE A 54 -7.16 2.46 -3.72
C ILE A 54 -7.47 3.39 -2.55
N GLU A 55 -8.61 3.21 -1.86
CA GLU A 55 -8.96 4.03 -0.71
C GLU A 55 -7.97 3.82 0.45
N ILE A 56 -7.62 2.56 0.75
CA ILE A 56 -6.60 2.23 1.75
C ILE A 56 -5.26 2.90 1.43
N TYR A 57 -4.84 2.89 0.17
CA TYR A 57 -3.63 3.58 -0.29
C TYR A 57 -3.71 5.09 -0.03
N ARG A 58 -4.81 5.75 -0.40
CA ARG A 58 -5.01 7.19 -0.18
C ARG A 58 -4.97 7.55 1.30
N LEU A 59 -5.62 6.76 2.15
CA LEU A 59 -5.64 6.96 3.61
C LEU A 59 -4.23 6.83 4.20
N LYS A 60 -3.48 5.80 3.82
CA LYS A 60 -2.09 5.59 4.28
C LYS A 60 -1.14 6.68 3.77
N SER A 61 -1.27 7.07 2.50
CA SER A 61 -0.45 8.13 1.90
C SER A 61 -0.66 9.48 2.57
N ASN A 62 -1.90 9.81 2.95
CA ASN A 62 -2.20 11.05 3.66
C ASN A 62 -1.69 11.03 5.11
N LYS A 63 -1.72 9.86 5.76
CA LYS A 63 -1.18 9.71 7.12
C LYS A 63 0.33 9.92 7.16
N ASP A 64 1.05 9.34 6.21
CA ASP A 64 2.51 9.47 6.09
C ASP A 64 2.95 10.93 5.93
N LYS A 65 2.24 11.70 5.10
CA LYS A 65 2.46 13.15 4.93
C LYS A 65 2.18 13.97 6.19
N ASN A 66 1.23 13.54 7.03
CA ASN A 66 0.88 14.26 8.25
C ASN A 66 1.90 13.99 9.39
N GLU A 67 2.48 12.79 9.43
CA GLU A 67 3.58 12.47 10.36
C GLU A 67 4.88 13.21 10.00
N GLU A 68 5.14 13.43 8.71
CA GLU A 68 6.28 14.24 8.25
C GLU A 68 6.17 15.72 8.66
N THR A 69 4.97 16.31 8.57
CA THR A 69 4.73 17.72 8.96
C THR A 69 4.60 17.92 10.48
N GLY A 70 4.29 16.87 11.25
CA GLY A 70 4.28 16.91 12.72
C GLY A 70 5.67 16.93 13.37
N ARG A 71 6.72 16.51 12.65
CA ARG A 71 8.08 16.36 13.20
C ARG A 71 8.90 17.66 13.23
N VAL A 72 8.41 18.76 12.64
CA VAL A 72 9.11 20.07 12.57
C VAL A 72 8.76 21.07 13.69
N LYS A 73 7.94 20.70 14.69
CA LYS A 73 7.56 21.60 15.82
C LYS A 73 8.23 21.27 17.16
N GLY A 74 9.53 21.02 17.16
CA GLY A 74 10.29 20.76 18.38
C GLY A 74 11.71 21.34 18.34
N HIS A 75 11.84 22.66 18.18
CA HIS A 75 13.09 23.36 18.52
C HIS A 75 12.78 24.76 19.07
N HIS A 76 13.48 25.08 20.16
CA HIS A 76 13.50 26.31 20.96
C HIS A 76 12.38 26.54 21.98
N CYS A 77 12.68 26.13 23.21
CA CYS A 77 12.50 27.01 24.38
C CYS A 77 13.84 27.12 25.10
N SER A 78 14.55 28.22 24.88
CA SER A 78 15.61 28.70 25.77
C SER A 78 14.98 29.73 26.70
N HIS A 79 15.04 29.47 28.01
CA HIS A 79 15.11 30.48 29.06
C HIS A 79 15.88 29.90 30.24
#